data_AF-A0A6A7LI27-F1
#
_entry.id   AF-A0A6A7LI27-F1
#
_cell.length_a   1.000
_cell.length_b   1.000
_cell.length_c   1.000
_cell.angle_alpha   90.00
_cell.angle_beta   90.00
_cell.angle_gamma   90.00
#
_symmetry.space_group_name_H-M   'P 1'
#
loop_
_entity.id
_entity.type
_entity.pdbx_description
1 polymer ?
#
loop_
_entity_poly.entity_id
_entity_poly.type
_entity_poly.pdbx_seq_one_letter_code
_entity_poly.pdbx_strand_id
1 'polypeptide(L)'
;MKGRLLTDGTANWKKEIWHDGGYTDARGTEQASDDSFIDKWIGWKVIMYNTQEDNAVKMESYLDEDNNNDWKQVTSLVDSGDWFASSSDEKFFSADCGLPKDYIVTNSGPVAAFRSDGIIWDFRDLSVREIQPPVTKR
;
A
#
# COMPACT_ATOMS: atom_id res chain seq x y z
N MET A 1 -5.23 1.98 -2.65
CA MET A 1 -3.88 1.39 -2.64
C MET A 1 -3.72 0.45 -1.44
N LYS A 2 -2.90 -0.59 -1.53
CA LYS A 2 -2.66 -1.55 -0.43
C LYS A 2 -1.16 -1.67 -0.14
N GLY A 3 -0.74 -1.20 1.04
CA GLY A 3 0.53 -1.64 1.63
C GLY A 3 0.36 -3.07 2.12
N ARG A 4 1.34 -3.93 1.88
CA ARG A 4 1.36 -5.31 2.36
C ARG A 4 2.66 -5.58 3.09
N LEU A 5 2.54 -6.27 4.21
CA LEU A 5 3.63 -6.88 4.92
C LEU A 5 3.30 -8.37 5.05
N LEU A 6 4.14 -9.21 4.44
CA LEU A 6 3.97 -10.66 4.42
C LEU A 6 4.69 -11.27 5.63
N THR A 7 4.24 -12.45 6.05
CA THR A 7 4.77 -13.14 7.24
C THR A 7 6.21 -13.60 7.11
N ASP A 8 6.75 -13.60 5.89
CA ASP A 8 8.13 -13.96 5.54
C ASP A 8 9.09 -12.76 5.54
N GLY A 9 8.65 -11.59 6.00
CA GLY A 9 9.49 -10.39 6.00
C GLY A 9 9.31 -9.50 4.77
N THR A 10 8.57 -9.92 3.74
CA THR A 10 8.44 -9.13 2.51
C THR A 10 7.47 -7.95 2.68
N ALA A 11 7.91 -6.75 2.32
CA ALA A 11 7.04 -5.58 2.18
C ALA A 11 6.84 -5.22 0.70
N ASN A 12 5.60 -4.91 0.29
CA ASN A 12 5.32 -4.48 -1.08
C ASN A 12 4.00 -3.70 -1.19
N TRP A 13 3.71 -3.22 -2.40
CA TRP A 13 2.48 -2.52 -2.73
C TRP A 13 1.66 -3.29 -3.75
N LYS A 14 0.34 -3.23 -3.60
CA LYS A 14 -0.62 -3.69 -4.61
C LYS A 14 -1.69 -2.63 -4.83
N LYS A 15 -2.01 -2.35 -6.10
CA LYS A 15 -3.13 -1.49 -6.46
C LYS A 15 -4.37 -2.35 -6.73
N GLU A 16 -5.51 -1.84 -6.30
CA GLU A 16 -6.83 -2.39 -6.60
C GLU A 16 -7.69 -1.21 -7.07
N ILE A 17 -7.98 -1.18 -8.36
CA ILE A 17 -8.84 -0.15 -8.98
C ILE A 17 -10.31 -0.46 -8.64
N TRP A 18 -10.69 -1.73 -8.67
CA TRP A 18 -11.98 -2.26 -8.21
C TRP A 18 -11.85 -3.74 -7.82
N HIS A 19 -12.80 -4.24 -7.03
CA HIS A 19 -12.68 -5.55 -6.42
C HIS A 19 -12.87 -6.72 -7.37
N ASP A 20 -11.93 -7.66 -7.33
CA ASP A 20 -11.84 -8.92 -8.09
C ASP A 20 -11.29 -8.81 -9.53
N GLY A 21 -11.54 -7.72 -10.26
CA GLY A 21 -10.95 -7.53 -11.59
C GLY A 21 -9.90 -6.41 -11.67
N GLY A 22 -9.86 -5.45 -10.74
CA GLY A 22 -8.98 -4.29 -10.84
C GLY A 22 -7.61 -4.43 -10.16
N TYR A 23 -7.18 -5.65 -9.83
CA TYR A 23 -5.91 -5.90 -9.15
C TYR A 23 -4.72 -5.77 -10.08
N THR A 24 -3.66 -5.11 -9.64
CA THR A 24 -2.36 -5.09 -10.33
C THR A 24 -1.42 -6.18 -9.80
N ASP A 25 -0.30 -6.40 -10.48
CA ASP A 25 0.84 -7.08 -9.87
C ASP A 25 1.46 -6.25 -8.75
N ALA A 26 2.26 -6.90 -7.90
CA ALA A 26 2.99 -6.23 -6.84
C ALA A 26 4.09 -5.32 -7.40
N ARG A 27 4.34 -4.17 -6.74
CA ARG A 27 5.50 -3.31 -7.01
C ARG A 27 6.16 -2.87 -5.71
N GLY A 28 7.42 -2.43 -5.80
CA GLY A 28 8.21 -2.01 -4.64
C GLY A 28 8.39 -3.14 -3.63
N THR A 29 8.62 -4.36 -4.13
CA THR A 29 8.82 -5.55 -3.30
C THR A 29 10.23 -5.54 -2.75
N GLU A 30 10.33 -5.50 -1.42
CA GLU A 30 11.60 -5.47 -0.69
C GLU A 30 11.54 -6.47 0.47
N GLN A 31 12.67 -7.12 0.76
CA GLN A 31 12.82 -7.95 1.95
C GLN A 31 13.06 -7.02 3.15
N ALA A 32 12.03 -6.78 3.96
CA ALA A 32 12.07 -5.82 5.05
C ALA A 32 12.70 -6.39 6.33
N SER A 33 12.68 -7.70 6.48
CA SER A 33 13.25 -8.48 7.58
C SER A 33 13.61 -9.87 7.06
N ASP A 34 14.67 -10.49 7.56
CA ASP A 34 14.97 -11.90 7.26
C ASP A 34 14.18 -12.87 8.17
N ASP A 35 13.53 -12.35 9.22
CA ASP A 35 12.78 -13.10 10.21
C ASP A 35 11.28 -13.10 9.91
N SER A 36 10.58 -14.09 10.46
CA SER A 36 9.12 -14.10 10.44
C SER A 36 8.52 -13.12 11.45
N PHE A 37 7.38 -12.50 11.11
CA PHE A 37 6.64 -11.64 12.02
C PHE A 37 5.62 -12.37 12.90
N ILE A 38 5.51 -13.71 12.79
CA ILE A 38 4.62 -14.50 13.64
C ILE A 38 5.13 -14.51 15.09
N ASP A 39 4.21 -14.39 16.05
CA ASP A 39 4.49 -14.31 17.49
C ASP A 39 5.45 -13.19 17.90
N LYS A 40 5.59 -12.15 17.07
CA LYS A 40 6.45 -10.98 17.29
C LYS A 40 5.60 -9.71 17.32
N TRP A 41 5.91 -8.81 18.25
CA TRP A 41 5.43 -7.43 18.14
C TRP A 41 6.34 -6.64 17.22
N ILE A 42 5.74 -5.98 16.22
CA ILE A 42 6.43 -5.08 15.30
C ILE A 42 5.66 -3.77 15.21
N GLY A 43 6.37 -2.68 14.88
CA GLY A 43 5.74 -1.46 14.43
C GLY A 43 5.69 -1.44 12.91
N TRP A 44 4.49 -1.31 12.33
CA TRP A 44 4.33 -1.11 10.89
C TRP A 44 3.57 0.17 10.60
N LYS A 45 4.10 0.98 9.69
CA LYS A 45 3.55 2.29 9.34
C LYS A 45 3.54 2.44 7.84
N VAL A 46 2.38 2.85 7.34
CA VAL A 46 2.15 3.12 5.92
C VAL A 46 1.71 4.57 5.77
N ILE A 47 2.32 5.25 4.81
CA ILE A 47 2.01 6.64 4.45
C ILE A 47 1.65 6.65 2.97
N MET A 48 0.55 7.31 2.62
CA MET A 48 0.12 7.49 1.24
C MET A 48 -0.38 8.92 1.05
N TYR A 49 0.03 9.56 -0.04
CA TYR A 49 -0.40 10.92 -0.39
C TYR A 49 -0.26 11.18 -1.88
N ASN A 50 -1.09 12.09 -2.39
CA ASN A 50 -0.93 12.59 -3.75
C ASN A 50 0.30 13.52 -3.85
N THR A 51 1.00 13.48 -4.98
CA THR A 51 2.04 14.46 -5.31
C THR A 51 1.43 15.85 -5.51
N GLN A 52 2.24 16.92 -5.50
CA GLN A 52 1.75 18.30 -5.55
C GLN A 52 0.86 18.62 -6.76
N GLU A 53 1.01 17.88 -7.86
CA GLU A 53 0.23 18.06 -9.09
C GLU A 53 -1.03 17.17 -9.13
N ASP A 54 -1.32 16.44 -8.04
CA ASP A 54 -2.41 15.46 -7.94
C ASP A 54 -2.46 14.47 -9.13
N ASN A 55 -1.30 14.19 -9.71
CA ASN A 55 -1.13 13.33 -10.89
C ASN A 55 -0.41 12.02 -10.57
N ALA A 56 0.05 11.84 -9.33
CA ALA A 56 0.69 10.62 -8.88
C ALA A 56 0.42 10.40 -7.38
N VAL A 57 0.56 9.15 -6.94
CA VAL A 57 0.42 8.77 -5.53
C VAL A 57 1.75 8.28 -5.01
N LYS A 58 2.29 8.95 -3.99
CA LYS A 58 3.45 8.46 -3.24
C LYS A 58 2.98 7.53 -2.13
N MET A 59 3.68 6.41 -1.99
CA MET A 59 3.45 5.40 -0.98
C MET A 59 4.78 5.07 -0.29
N GLU A 60 4.75 5.02 1.03
CA GLU A 60 5.91 4.73 1.87
C GLU A 60 5.53 3.75 2.98
N SER A 61 6.40 2.79 3.23
CA SER A 61 6.25 1.80 4.30
C SER A 61 7.47 1.85 5.18
N TYR A 62 7.24 1.82 6.49
CA TYR A 62 8.27 1.83 7.51
C TYR A 62 8.04 0.67 8.48
N LEU A 63 9.13 0.06 8.93
CA LEU A 63 9.13 -1.05 9.86
C LEU A 63 9.99 -0.68 11.07
N ASP A 64 9.46 -0.89 12.26
CA ASP A 64 10.16 -0.99 13.54
C ASP A 64 10.12 -2.46 13.94
N GLU A 65 11.14 -3.20 13.48
CA GLU A 65 11.17 -4.66 13.49
C GLU A 65 11.20 -5.24 14.92
N ASP A 66 11.82 -4.52 15.86
CA ASP A 66 11.98 -4.97 17.25
C ASP A 66 11.06 -4.25 18.23
N ASN A 67 10.15 -3.42 17.71
CA ASN A 67 9.26 -2.56 18.49
C ASN A 67 10.03 -1.77 19.57
N ASN A 68 11.14 -1.15 19.18
CA ASN A 68 11.98 -0.33 20.05
C ASN A 68 12.00 1.14 19.61
N ASN A 69 11.09 1.51 18.70
CA ASN A 69 10.94 2.82 18.07
C ASN A 69 12.09 3.18 17.09
N ASP A 70 12.83 2.19 16.59
CA ASP A 70 13.80 2.34 15.49
C ASP A 70 13.13 2.11 14.12
N TRP A 71 12.51 3.15 13.58
CA TRP A 71 11.76 3.07 12.32
C TRP A 71 12.69 3.18 11.11
N LYS A 72 12.66 2.15 10.25
CA LYS A 72 13.38 2.13 8.97
C LYS A 72 12.39 2.17 7.81
N GLN A 73 12.68 2.96 6.78
CA GLN A 73 11.91 2.90 5.54
C GLN A 73 12.25 1.60 4.82
N VAL A 74 11.22 0.80 4.50
CA VAL A 74 11.40 -0.53 3.90
C VAL A 74 10.99 -0.58 2.44
N THR A 75 10.00 0.22 2.03
CA THR A 75 9.67 0.38 0.60
C THR A 75 9.08 1.76 0.35
N SER A 76 9.34 2.29 -0.84
CA SER A 76 8.92 3.61 -1.29
C SER A 76 8.59 3.54 -2.78
N LEU A 77 7.35 3.85 -3.15
CA LEU A 77 6.85 3.75 -4.52
C LEU A 77 6.06 4.99 -4.92
N VAL A 78 6.18 5.40 -6.18
CA VAL A 78 5.30 6.40 -6.79
C VAL A 78 4.47 5.70 -7.85
N ASP A 79 3.14 5.76 -7.74
CA ASP A 79 2.24 5.41 -8.84
C ASP A 79 1.97 6.67 -9.66
N SER A 80 2.61 6.78 -10.81
CA SER A 80 2.42 7.85 -11.80
C SER A 80 1.79 7.30 -13.09
N GLY A 81 1.09 6.17 -13.02
CA GLY A 81 0.58 5.44 -14.19
C GLY A 81 1.42 4.22 -14.54
N ASP A 82 1.15 3.62 -15.69
CA ASP A 82 1.82 2.41 -16.21
C ASP A 82 1.75 1.20 -15.26
N TRP A 83 0.93 1.25 -14.22
CA TRP A 83 0.71 0.14 -13.29
C TRP A 83 -0.63 -0.52 -13.59
N PHE A 84 -0.62 -1.39 -14.59
CA PHE A 84 -1.80 -2.01 -15.16
C PHE A 84 -2.39 -3.11 -14.26
N ALA A 85 -3.72 -3.16 -14.21
CA ALA A 85 -4.46 -4.31 -13.71
C ALA A 85 -4.12 -5.57 -14.53
N SER A 86 -3.88 -6.69 -13.85
CA SER A 86 -3.39 -7.92 -14.47
C SER A 86 -4.48 -8.84 -15.01
N SER A 87 -5.77 -8.53 -14.75
CA SER A 87 -6.86 -9.29 -15.36
C SER A 87 -6.95 -9.06 -16.87
N SER A 88 -7.65 -9.95 -17.58
CA SER A 88 -8.01 -9.72 -18.97
C SER A 88 -8.83 -8.43 -19.12
N ASP A 89 -8.80 -7.85 -20.33
CA ASP A 89 -9.60 -6.67 -20.65
C ASP A 89 -11.09 -6.95 -20.51
N GLU A 90 -11.55 -8.12 -20.96
CA GLU A 90 -12.94 -8.57 -20.77
C GLU A 90 -13.34 -8.53 -19.30
N LYS A 91 -12.51 -9.09 -18.40
CA LYS A 91 -12.80 -9.05 -16.96
C LYS A 91 -12.74 -7.63 -16.43
N PHE A 92 -11.69 -6.87 -16.75
CA PHE A 92 -11.48 -5.54 -16.20
C PHE A 92 -12.61 -4.57 -16.58
N PHE A 93 -12.98 -4.56 -17.87
CA PHE A 93 -14.01 -3.65 -18.40
C PHE A 93 -15.44 -4.14 -18.13
N SER A 94 -15.64 -5.36 -17.63
CA SER A 94 -16.97 -5.84 -17.21
C SER A 94 -17.60 -5.01 -16.08
N ALA A 95 -16.80 -4.28 -15.31
CA ALA A 95 -17.27 -3.40 -14.24
C ALA A 95 -17.88 -2.08 -14.74
N ASP A 96 -17.68 -1.72 -16.02
CA ASP A 96 -18.23 -0.53 -16.69
C ASP A 96 -18.07 0.79 -15.89
N CYS A 97 -16.89 0.98 -15.27
CA CYS A 97 -16.60 2.14 -14.43
C CYS A 97 -15.90 3.29 -15.16
N GLY A 98 -15.63 3.17 -16.47
CA GLY A 98 -14.98 4.20 -17.29
C GLY A 98 -13.52 4.50 -16.94
N LEU A 99 -12.89 3.71 -16.07
CA LEU A 99 -11.49 3.90 -15.67
C LEU A 99 -10.54 3.10 -16.57
N PRO A 100 -9.33 3.61 -16.86
CA PRO A 100 -8.30 2.86 -17.55
C PRO A 100 -7.66 1.80 -16.63
N LYS A 101 -7.00 0.80 -17.22
CA LYS A 101 -6.37 -0.32 -16.48
C LYS A 101 -5.21 0.10 -15.58
N ASP A 102 -4.57 1.23 -15.86
CA ASP A 102 -3.46 1.78 -15.09
C ASP A 102 -3.86 2.98 -14.23
N TYR A 103 -5.17 3.22 -14.04
CA TYR A 103 -5.72 4.36 -13.33
C TYR A 103 -4.97 4.70 -12.03
N ILE A 104 -4.61 5.98 -11.90
CA ILE A 104 -3.92 6.53 -10.74
C ILE A 104 -4.98 6.94 -9.74
N VAL A 105 -4.98 6.30 -8.56
CA VAL A 105 -6.03 6.48 -7.55
C VAL A 105 -5.73 7.71 -6.69
N THR A 106 -5.95 8.90 -7.22
CA THR A 106 -5.77 10.18 -6.50
C THR A 106 -7.02 10.63 -5.73
N ASN A 107 -8.14 9.95 -5.94
CA ASN A 107 -9.40 10.26 -5.27
C ASN A 107 -9.33 9.88 -3.78
N SER A 108 -9.88 10.73 -2.92
CA SER A 108 -10.02 10.45 -1.50
C SER A 108 -11.13 9.46 -1.21
N GLY A 109 -11.04 8.77 -0.07
CA GLY A 109 -12.08 7.87 0.43
C GLY A 109 -12.04 7.79 1.96
N PRO A 110 -13.19 7.64 2.65
CA PRO A 110 -13.26 7.71 4.11
C PRO A 110 -12.87 6.40 4.82
N VAL A 111 -12.25 5.45 4.11
CA VAL A 111 -12.09 4.07 4.59
C VAL A 111 -10.62 3.67 4.63
N ALA A 112 -10.18 3.26 5.82
CA ALA A 112 -8.99 2.43 6.00
C ALA A 112 -9.43 1.02 6.36
N ALA A 113 -8.93 0.03 5.61
CA ALA A 113 -9.26 -1.37 5.81
C ALA A 113 -7.99 -2.18 6.06
N PHE A 114 -8.15 -3.15 6.94
CA PHE A 114 -7.12 -4.00 7.50
C PHE A 114 -7.54 -5.44 7.23
N ARG A 115 -6.75 -6.19 6.47
CA ARG A 115 -7.09 -7.55 6.07
C ARG A 115 -5.88 -8.47 6.18
N SER A 116 -6.13 -9.62 6.76
CA SER A 116 -5.31 -10.82 6.67
C SER A 116 -6.13 -12.00 6.18
N ASP A 117 -5.45 -12.99 5.63
CA ASP A 117 -6.00 -14.31 5.37
C ASP A 117 -5.20 -15.31 6.22
N GLY A 118 -5.87 -16.04 7.12
CA GLY A 118 -5.25 -17.13 7.88
C GLY A 118 -4.33 -16.73 9.06
N ILE A 119 -4.31 -15.46 9.48
CA ILE A 119 -3.58 -15.00 10.69
C ILE A 119 -4.47 -14.15 11.59
N ILE A 120 -4.24 -14.25 12.90
CA ILE A 120 -4.89 -13.43 13.93
C ILE A 120 -4.00 -12.23 14.20
N TRP A 121 -4.61 -11.07 14.41
CA TRP A 121 -3.91 -9.83 14.72
C TRP A 121 -4.20 -9.39 16.14
N ASP A 122 -3.14 -9.08 16.87
CA ASP A 122 -3.21 -8.30 18.10
C ASP A 122 -2.67 -6.91 17.82
N PHE A 123 -3.42 -5.89 18.25
CA PHE A 123 -3.04 -4.49 18.04
C PHE A 123 -2.69 -3.81 19.36
N ARG A 124 -1.62 -3.01 19.30
CA ARG A 124 -1.37 -1.92 20.23
C ARG A 124 -1.08 -0.66 19.42
N ASP A 125 -1.52 0.49 19.94
CA ASP A 125 -1.25 1.81 19.35
C ASP A 125 -1.71 1.97 17.89
N LEU A 126 -2.78 1.26 17.50
CA LEU A 126 -3.37 1.38 16.17
C LEU A 126 -3.98 2.77 15.97
N SER A 127 -3.51 3.49 14.96
CA SER A 127 -4.05 4.78 14.57
C SER A 127 -4.13 4.92 13.06
N VAL A 128 -5.15 5.67 12.62
CA VAL A 128 -5.32 6.10 11.24
C VAL A 128 -5.65 7.58 11.28
N ARG A 129 -4.99 8.37 10.44
CA ARG A 129 -5.23 9.82 10.34
C ARG A 129 -4.96 10.31 8.94
N GLU A 130 -5.63 11.39 8.58
CA GLU A 130 -5.27 12.18 7.41
C GLU A 130 -3.96 12.94 7.66
N ILE A 131 -3.26 13.24 6.56
CA ILE A 131 -2.00 13.99 6.57
C ILE A 131 -2.09 15.14 5.57
N GLN A 132 -1.35 16.20 5.85
CA GLN A 132 -1.03 17.18 4.82
C GLN A 132 0.18 16.66 4.04
N PRO A 133 0.12 16.54 2.71
CA PRO A 133 1.27 16.12 1.91
C PRO A 133 2.48 17.04 2.15
N PRO A 134 3.72 16.52 2.07
CA PRO A 134 4.91 17.35 2.24
C PRO A 134 4.95 18.49 1.23
N VAL A 135 5.12 19.73 1.71
CA VAL A 135 5.38 20.87 0.85
C VAL A 135 6.84 20.82 0.41
N THR A 136 7.12 20.30 -0.78
CA THR A 136 8.43 20.43 -1.42
C THR A 136 8.70 21.93 -1.61
N LYS A 137 9.63 22.49 -0.81
CA LYS A 137 10.18 23.83 -1.10
C LYS A 137 10.94 23.72 -2.42
N ARG A 138 10.52 24.54 -3.40
CA ARG A 138 11.29 24.73 -4.65
C ARG A 138 12.65 25.35 -4.34
#